data_AF-A0A164BHM0-F1
#
_entry.id   AF-A0A164BHM0-F1
#
_cell.length_a   1.000
_cell.length_b   1.000
_cell.length_c   1.000
_cell.angle_alpha   90.00
_cell.angle_beta   90.00
_cell.angle_gamma   90.00
#
_symmetry.space_group_name_H-M   'P 1'
#
loop_
_entity.id
_entity.type
_entity.pdbx_description
1 polymer ?
#
loop_
_entity_poly.entity_id
_entity_poly.type
_entity_poly.pdbx_seq_one_letter_code
_entity_poly.pdbx_strand_id
1 'polypeptide(L)'
;MIDVDQAIDQSYQQASEVETVARRLEARIEQIPGAKGFLPGRKYGTPVNFKAIQENLTLATLISRSDAALAHYCGLDASVKHRIDEQREVQNMRAEALRMQTEQLAARNRQARQDREARQSLASWQRGYRSV
;
A
#
# COMPACT_ATOMS: atom_id res chain seq x y z
N MET A 1 -36.31 41.29 -9.41
CA MET A 1 -36.70 40.51 -8.21
C MET A 1 -36.59 39.06 -8.64
N ILE A 2 -35.68 38.28 -8.03
CA ILE A 2 -35.53 36.86 -8.39
C ILE A 2 -36.85 36.19 -8.03
N ASP A 3 -37.46 35.53 -9.01
CA ASP A 3 -38.68 34.77 -8.82
C ASP A 3 -38.38 33.57 -7.92
N VAL A 4 -39.27 33.28 -6.97
CA VAL A 4 -39.03 32.24 -5.96
C VAL A 4 -38.84 30.88 -6.63
N ASP A 5 -39.58 30.62 -7.72
CA ASP A 5 -39.45 29.40 -8.52
C ASP A 5 -38.04 29.28 -9.16
N GLN A 6 -37.49 30.38 -9.67
CA GLN A 6 -36.12 30.38 -10.20
C GLN A 6 -35.07 30.11 -9.12
N ALA A 7 -35.28 30.62 -7.91
CA ALA A 7 -34.38 30.35 -6.78
C ALA A 7 -34.45 28.87 -6.33
N ILE A 8 -35.65 28.27 -6.39
CA ILE A 8 -35.86 26.84 -6.08
C ILE A 8 -35.13 25.96 -7.10
N ASP A 9 -35.29 26.23 -8.40
CA ASP A 9 -34.63 25.47 -9.46
C ASP A 9 -33.11 25.57 -9.38
N GLN A 10 -32.57 26.76 -9.12
CA GLN A 10 -31.13 26.96 -8.93
C GLN A 10 -30.59 26.19 -7.72
N SER A 11 -31.31 26.20 -6.60
CA SER A 11 -30.95 25.44 -5.41
C SER A 11 -30.92 23.94 -5.68
N TYR A 12 -31.90 23.42 -6.43
CA TYR A 12 -31.93 22.00 -6.81
C TYR A 12 -30.77 21.61 -7.73
N GLN A 13 -30.43 22.44 -8.72
CA GLN A 13 -29.29 22.19 -9.60
C GLN A 13 -27.97 22.14 -8.83
N GLN A 14 -27.73 23.11 -7.94
CA GLN A 14 -26.56 23.13 -7.07
C GLN A 14 -26.48 21.88 -6.18
N ALA A 15 -27.61 21.48 -5.59
CA ALA A 15 -27.67 20.26 -4.78
C ALA A 15 -27.35 18.99 -5.60
N SER A 16 -27.78 18.93 -6.86
CA SER A 16 -27.47 17.82 -7.77
C SER A 16 -25.98 17.73 -8.09
N GLU A 17 -25.32 18.87 -8.36
CA GLU A 17 -23.88 18.91 -8.60
C GLU A 17 -23.09 18.44 -7.38
N VAL A 18 -23.42 18.97 -6.19
CA VAL A 18 -22.79 18.57 -4.92
C VAL A 18 -22.96 17.07 -4.68
N GLU A 19 -24.14 16.53 -4.98
CA GLU A 19 -24.41 15.10 -4.85
C GLU A 19 -23.51 14.25 -5.77
N THR A 20 -23.32 14.65 -7.03
CA THR A 20 -22.48 13.88 -7.96
C THR A 20 -21.03 13.80 -7.48
N VAL A 21 -20.50 14.89 -6.93
CA VAL A 21 -19.14 14.93 -6.37
C VAL A 21 -19.06 14.06 -5.11
N ALA A 22 -20.04 14.21 -4.21
CA ALA A 22 -20.07 13.48 -2.96
C ALA A 22 -20.19 11.96 -3.17
N ARG A 23 -21.02 11.48 -4.10
CA ARG A 23 -21.09 10.05 -4.44
C ARG A 23 -19.78 9.52 -5.03
N ARG A 24 -19.09 10.30 -5.86
CA ARG A 24 -17.79 9.89 -6.42
C ARG A 24 -16.75 9.72 -5.31
N LEU A 25 -16.75 10.63 -4.33
CA LEU A 25 -15.88 10.52 -3.16
C LEU A 25 -16.24 9.32 -2.29
N GLU A 26 -17.52 9.11 -2.00
CA GLU A 26 -17.98 7.95 -1.24
C GLU A 26 -17.63 6.64 -1.94
N ALA A 27 -17.88 6.52 -3.25
CA ALA A 27 -17.52 5.34 -4.02
C ALA A 27 -16.02 5.04 -3.98
N ARG A 28 -15.17 6.08 -4.01
CA ARG A 28 -13.71 5.93 -3.88
C ARG A 28 -13.32 5.50 -2.46
N ILE A 29 -13.98 6.01 -1.43
CA ILE A 29 -13.76 5.58 -0.04
C ILE A 29 -14.26 4.13 0.17
N GLU A 30 -15.38 3.74 -0.44
CA GLU A 30 -15.93 2.37 -0.36
C GLU A 30 -14.99 1.32 -0.97
N GLN A 31 -14.17 1.70 -1.96
CA GLN A 31 -13.13 0.81 -2.50
C GLN A 31 -12.04 0.47 -1.48
N ILE A 32 -11.90 1.27 -0.42
CA ILE A 32 -10.94 0.99 0.66
C ILE A 32 -11.54 -0.11 1.55
N PRO A 33 -10.82 -1.24 1.73
CA PRO A 33 -11.33 -2.35 2.51
C PRO A 33 -11.61 -1.93 3.95
N GLY A 34 -12.87 -2.12 4.39
CA GLY A 34 -13.32 -1.81 5.76
C GLY A 34 -13.71 -0.35 6.01
N ALA A 35 -13.59 0.55 5.04
CA ALA A 35 -13.91 1.98 5.25
C ALA A 35 -15.42 2.30 5.24
N LYS A 36 -16.24 1.49 4.55
CA LYS A 36 -17.68 1.72 4.36
C LYS A 36 -18.45 1.92 5.67
N GLY A 37 -18.13 1.15 6.71
CA GLY A 37 -18.83 1.21 7.99
C GLY A 37 -18.54 2.47 8.82
N PHE A 38 -17.52 3.24 8.46
CA PHE A 38 -17.09 4.44 9.20
C PHE A 38 -17.46 5.75 8.47
N LEU A 39 -18.09 5.68 7.30
CA LEU A 39 -18.55 6.85 6.59
C LEU A 39 -19.70 7.54 7.37
N PRO A 40 -19.64 8.87 7.57
CA PRO A 40 -20.72 9.59 8.22
C PRO A 40 -21.97 9.57 7.34
N GLY A 41 -23.13 9.26 7.94
CA GLY A 41 -24.40 9.34 7.23
C GLY A 41 -24.70 10.79 6.81
N ARG A 42 -25.03 11.00 5.53
CA ARG A 42 -25.37 12.30 4.97
C ARG A 42 -26.73 12.30 4.28
N LYS A 43 -27.32 13.49 4.14
CA LYS A 43 -28.55 13.70 3.36
C LYS A 43 -28.20 14.01 1.90
N TYR A 44 -29.13 13.74 0.99
CA TYR A 44 -28.98 14.10 -0.42
C TYR A 44 -28.64 15.58 -0.59
N GLY A 45 -27.72 15.89 -1.49
CA GLY A 45 -27.35 17.27 -1.84
C GLY A 45 -26.50 17.96 -0.76
N THR A 46 -26.08 17.24 0.28
CA THR A 46 -25.11 17.73 1.26
C THR A 46 -23.70 17.26 0.88
N PRO A 47 -22.69 18.14 0.99
CA PRO A 47 -21.31 17.78 0.73
C PRO A 47 -20.77 16.82 1.81
N VAL A 48 -19.72 16.09 1.49
CA VAL A 48 -19.03 15.21 2.43
C VAL A 48 -18.43 16.02 3.56
N ASN A 49 -18.70 15.63 4.81
CA ASN A 49 -18.15 16.31 5.98
C ASN A 49 -16.71 15.82 6.25
N PHE A 50 -15.72 16.57 5.74
CA PHE A 50 -14.30 16.26 5.96
C PHE A 50 -13.89 16.29 7.43
N LYS A 51 -14.50 17.16 8.25
CA LYS A 51 -14.21 17.22 9.68
C LYS A 51 -14.63 15.93 10.39
N ALA A 52 -15.81 15.41 10.06
CA ALA A 52 -16.25 14.12 10.58
C ALA A 52 -15.34 12.96 10.13
N ILE A 53 -14.77 13.03 8.92
CA ILE A 53 -13.76 12.05 8.46
C ILE A 53 -12.47 12.14 9.28
N GLN A 54 -12.01 13.36 9.58
CA GLN A 54 -10.80 13.60 10.37
C GLN A 54 -10.96 13.18 11.84
N GLU A 55 -12.14 13.40 12.42
CA GLU A 55 -12.46 12.99 13.79
C GLU A 55 -12.52 11.45 13.92
N ASN A 56 -12.90 10.74 12.86
CA ASN A 56 -12.90 9.28 12.82
C ASN A 56 -11.50 8.72 12.52
N LEU A 57 -10.70 8.53 13.57
CA LEU A 57 -9.32 8.03 13.49
C LEU A 57 -9.16 6.77 12.61
N THR A 58 -10.09 5.83 12.70
CA THR A 58 -10.04 4.59 11.91
C THR A 58 -10.18 4.88 10.41
N LEU A 59 -11.18 5.70 10.03
CA LEU A 59 -11.40 6.06 8.63
C LEU A 59 -10.24 6.90 8.09
N ALA A 60 -9.79 7.89 8.87
CA ALA A 60 -8.63 8.72 8.54
C ALA A 60 -7.38 7.86 8.27
N THR A 61 -7.09 6.89 9.15
CA THR A 61 -5.93 6.00 9.01
C THR A 61 -6.05 5.09 7.78
N LEU A 62 -7.24 4.55 7.51
CA LEU A 62 -7.49 3.72 6.32
C LEU A 62 -7.30 4.52 5.03
N ILE A 63 -7.77 5.77 4.98
CA ILE A 63 -7.58 6.67 3.84
C ILE A 63 -6.10 7.01 3.66
N SER A 64 -5.42 7.48 4.71
CA SER A 64 -3.99 7.84 4.66
C SER A 64 -3.07 6.67 4.23
N ARG A 65 -3.44 5.43 4.55
CA ARG A 65 -2.65 4.24 4.17
C ARG A 65 -2.95 3.74 2.75
N SER A 66 -4.17 3.92 2.27
CA SER A 66 -4.62 3.36 0.99
C SER A 66 -4.33 4.29 -0.18
N ASP A 67 -4.63 5.59 -0.06
CA ASP A 67 -4.59 6.55 -1.16
C ASP A 67 -4.10 7.93 -0.67
N ALA A 68 -2.88 8.30 -1.08
CA ALA A 68 -2.28 9.59 -0.72
C ALA A 68 -3.03 10.79 -1.32
N ALA A 69 -3.58 10.65 -2.53
CA ALA A 69 -4.28 11.75 -3.20
C ALA A 69 -5.63 12.02 -2.51
N LEU A 70 -6.34 10.96 -2.15
CA LEU A 70 -7.58 11.07 -1.36
C LEU A 70 -7.30 11.64 0.04
N ALA A 71 -6.23 11.18 0.70
CA ALA A 71 -5.82 11.70 1.99
C ALA A 71 -5.57 13.22 1.94
N HIS A 72 -4.77 13.69 0.97
CA HIS A 72 -4.52 15.12 0.78
C HIS A 72 -5.82 15.90 0.52
N TYR A 73 -6.71 15.37 -0.33
CA TYR A 73 -7.99 16.01 -0.62
C TYR A 73 -8.90 16.13 0.61
N CYS A 74 -8.88 15.14 1.51
CA CYS A 74 -9.61 15.18 2.78
C CYS A 74 -8.90 15.99 3.89
N GLY A 75 -7.74 16.59 3.60
CA GLY A 75 -6.92 17.31 4.59
C GLY A 75 -6.24 16.40 5.62
N LEU A 76 -6.02 15.13 5.26
CA LEU A 76 -5.31 14.14 6.08
C LEU A 76 -3.82 14.09 5.70
N ASP A 77 -3.01 13.50 6.58
CA ASP A 77 -1.58 13.31 6.33
C ASP A 77 -1.37 12.30 5.18
N ALA A 78 -0.92 12.79 4.04
CA ALA A 78 -0.57 12.01 2.86
C ALA A 78 0.83 11.38 2.94
N SER A 79 1.70 11.83 3.86
CA SER A 79 3.07 11.32 4.00
C SER A 79 3.13 9.88 4.51
N VAL A 80 2.06 9.42 5.19
CA VAL A 80 1.93 8.06 5.72
C VAL A 80 2.09 7.01 4.64
N LYS A 81 1.44 7.21 3.48
CA LYS A 81 1.53 6.30 2.33
C LYS A 81 2.97 6.19 1.83
N HIS A 82 3.63 7.31 1.59
CA HIS A 82 5.01 7.36 1.12
C HIS A 82 5.95 6.61 2.06
N ARG A 83 5.85 6.85 3.37
CA ARG A 83 6.65 6.14 4.37
C ARG A 83 6.43 4.63 4.35
N ILE A 84 5.19 4.17 4.16
CA ILE A 84 4.86 2.75 4.09
C ILE A 84 5.45 2.10 2.84
N ASP A 85 5.38 2.79 1.71
CA ASP A 85 5.87 2.27 0.44
C ASP A 85 7.42 2.22 0.45
N GLU A 86 8.10 3.24 0.96
CA GLU A 86 9.55 3.22 1.20
C GLU A 86 9.97 2.05 2.10
N GLN A 87 9.25 1.81 3.21
CA GLN A 87 9.53 0.70 4.10
C GLN A 87 9.37 -0.66 3.39
N ARG A 88 8.34 -0.80 2.55
CA ARG A 88 8.12 -2.03 1.75
C ARG A 88 9.25 -2.25 0.76
N GLU A 89 9.67 -1.21 0.05
CA GLU A 89 10.79 -1.28 -0.89
C GLU A 89 12.09 -1.69 -0.17
N VAL A 90 12.40 -1.09 0.97
CA VAL A 90 13.57 -1.46 1.78
C VAL A 90 13.51 -2.93 2.21
N GLN A 91 12.34 -3.43 2.62
CA GLN A 91 12.19 -4.84 2.99
C GLN A 91 12.35 -5.79 1.80
N ASN A 92 11.81 -5.42 0.63
CA ASN A 92 11.96 -6.20 -0.60
C ASN A 92 13.44 -6.28 -1.01
N MET A 93 14.16 -5.15 -1.01
CA MET A 93 15.60 -5.12 -1.31
C MET A 93 16.41 -5.98 -0.34
N ARG A 94 16.07 -5.96 0.96
CA ARG A 94 16.72 -6.82 1.97
C ARG A 94 16.44 -8.30 1.71
N ALA A 95 15.20 -8.65 1.39
CA ALA A 95 14.82 -10.03 1.07
C ALA A 95 15.56 -10.54 -0.18
N GLU A 96 15.68 -9.72 -1.22
CA GLU A 96 16.45 -10.03 -2.42
C GLU A 96 17.95 -10.20 -2.14
N ALA A 97 18.54 -9.29 -1.36
CA ALA A 97 19.93 -9.40 -0.94
C ALA A 97 20.20 -10.71 -0.18
N LEU A 98 19.31 -11.08 0.74
CA LEU A 98 19.39 -12.36 1.46
C LEU A 98 19.27 -13.55 0.51
N ARG A 99 18.34 -13.53 -0.44
CA ARG A 99 18.22 -14.58 -1.46
C ARG A 99 19.52 -14.78 -2.24
N MET A 100 20.11 -13.70 -2.75
CA MET A 100 21.39 -13.76 -3.47
C MET A 100 22.51 -14.35 -2.61
N GLN A 101 22.61 -13.95 -1.33
CA GLN A 101 23.60 -14.51 -0.41
C GLN A 101 23.38 -16.00 -0.17
N THR A 102 22.13 -16.44 0.01
CA THR A 102 21.81 -17.86 0.19
C THR A 102 22.14 -18.70 -1.04
N GLU A 103 21.89 -18.18 -2.25
CA GLU A 103 22.22 -18.85 -3.50
C GLU A 103 23.74 -19.01 -3.68
N GLN A 104 24.51 -17.96 -3.36
CA GLN A 104 25.97 -18.00 -3.39
C GLN A 104 26.53 -19.03 -2.40
N LEU A 105 26.00 -19.05 -1.17
CA LEU A 105 26.40 -20.04 -0.15
C LEU A 105 26.04 -21.46 -0.58
N ALA A 106 24.85 -21.66 -1.16
CA ALA A 106 24.44 -22.95 -1.69
C ALA A 106 25.37 -23.43 -2.83
N ALA A 107 25.78 -22.54 -3.73
CA ALA A 107 26.74 -22.85 -4.79
C ALA A 107 28.11 -23.27 -4.23
N ARG A 108 28.64 -22.53 -3.25
CA ARG A 108 29.91 -22.88 -2.57
C ARG A 108 29.82 -24.23 -1.87
N ASN A 109 28.71 -24.50 -1.19
CA ASN A 109 28.50 -25.77 -0.50
C ASN A 109 28.42 -26.96 -1.48
N ARG A 110 27.80 -26.76 -2.66
CA ARG A 110 27.77 -27.78 -3.72
C ARG A 110 29.18 -28.07 -4.25
N GLN A 111 29.97 -27.05 -4.53
CA GLN A 111 31.36 -27.19 -4.98
C GLN A 111 32.21 -27.93 -3.93
N ALA A 112 32.15 -27.50 -2.66
CA ALA A 112 32.90 -28.15 -1.58
C ALA A 112 32.46 -29.60 -1.33
N ARG A 113 31.20 -29.95 -1.63
CA ARG A 113 30.73 -31.34 -1.59
C ARG A 113 31.33 -32.15 -2.75
N GLN A 114 31.29 -31.63 -3.97
CA GLN A 114 31.89 -32.30 -5.14
C GLN A 114 33.40 -32.51 -4.93
N ASP A 115 34.12 -31.54 -4.39
CA ASP A 115 35.55 -31.67 -4.08
C ASP A 115 35.82 -32.75 -3.05
N ARG A 116 34.98 -32.86 -2.01
CA ARG A 116 35.07 -33.93 -1.01
C ARG A 116 34.81 -35.30 -1.62
N GLU A 117 33.79 -35.43 -2.45
CA GLU A 117 33.45 -36.67 -3.17
C GLU A 117 34.60 -37.07 -4.12
N ALA A 118 35.16 -36.12 -4.87
CA ALA A 118 36.30 -36.33 -5.76
C ALA A 118 37.57 -36.74 -5.00
N ARG A 119 37.82 -36.17 -3.81
CA ARG A 119 38.95 -36.61 -2.96
C ARG A 119 38.74 -38.01 -2.40
N GLN A 120 37.50 -38.39 -2.09
CA GLN A 120 37.18 -39.72 -1.55
C GLN A 120 37.24 -40.82 -2.61
N SER A 121 36.91 -40.50 -3.87
CA SER A 121 36.96 -41.46 -4.98
C SER A 121 38.38 -41.79 -5.46
N LEU A 122 39.39 -40.97 -5.12
CA LEU A 122 40.80 -41.26 -5.40
C LEU A 122 41.32 -42.44 -4.56
N ALA A 123 42.21 -43.25 -5.14
CA ALA A 123 42.84 -44.35 -4.41
C ALA A 123 43.63 -43.84 -3.18
N SER A 124 43.73 -44.63 -2.11
CA SER A 124 44.36 -44.21 -0.83
C SER A 124 45.80 -43.71 -1.00
N TRP A 125 46.57 -44.27 -1.93
CA TRP A 125 47.94 -43.87 -2.25
C TRP A 125 48.04 -42.52 -3.01
N GLN A 126 47.00 -42.12 -3.76
CA GLN A 126 46.94 -40.81 -4.43
C GLN A 126 46.53 -39.68 -3.48
N ARG A 127 45.83 -40.01 -2.38
CA ARG A 127 45.41 -39.04 -1.35
C ARG A 127 46.59 -38.49 -0.52
N GLY A 128 47.63 -39.30 -0.28
CA GLY A 128 48.78 -38.91 0.56
C GLY A 128 49.82 -38.02 -0.13
N TYR A 129 49.86 -37.97 -1.46
CA TYR A 129 50.88 -37.20 -2.22
C TYR A 129 50.54 -35.72 -2.45
N ARG A 130 49.31 -35.30 -2.15
CA ARG A 130 48.78 -33.96 -2.51
C ARG A 130 48.69 -32.99 -1.33
N SER A 131 49.18 -33.39 -0.15
CA SER A 131 49.27 -32.56 1.06
C SER A 131 50.68 -31.96 1.19
N VAL A 132 51.00 -31.00 0.33
CA VAL A 132 52.06 -29.99 0.52
C VAL A 132 51.53 -28.67 0.02
#